data_AF-A0A7L1N2L1-F1
#
_entry.id   AF-A0A7L1N2L1-F1
#
_cell.length_a   1.000
_cell.length_b   1.000
_cell.length_c   1.000
_cell.angle_alpha   90.00
_cell.angle_beta   90.00
_cell.angle_gamma   90.00
#
_symmetry.space_group_name_H-M   'P 1'
#
loop_
_entity.id
_entity.type
_entity.pdbx_description
1 polymer ?
#
loop_
_entity_poly.entity_id
_entity_poly.type
_entity_poly.pdbx_seq_one_letter_code
_entity_poly.pdbx_strand_id
1 'polypeptide(L)'
;NGNYPSSQDYHVILLHVSSEEQNFIYDLDTVLPFPCPFDKYSAEAFRLDDALHPEFHRKIRMIRADLYLKTFASDRSHMKDANGKWQKPPPSYPCIETADSKMNLDDFISMNPKVGWGSVFSLTDFVHQFGGQTEHSYSLEGQ
;
A
#
# COMPACT_ATOMS: atom_id res chain seq x y z
N ASN A 1 6.66 -21.97 23.39
CA ASN A 1 6.28 -22.09 21.96
C ASN A 1 5.76 -20.74 21.50
N GLY A 2 6.65 -19.95 20.89
CA GLY A 2 6.36 -18.57 20.53
C GLY A 2 5.32 -18.49 19.42
N ASN A 3 4.16 -17.92 19.73
CA ASN A 3 3.32 -17.30 18.71
C ASN A 3 4.11 -16.11 18.15
N TYR A 4 4.82 -16.33 17.05
CA TYR A 4 5.13 -15.21 16.18
C TYR A 4 3.78 -14.69 15.68
N PRO A 5 3.47 -13.39 15.84
CA PRO A 5 2.29 -12.83 15.18
C PRO A 5 2.44 -13.14 13.69
N SER A 6 1.35 -13.57 13.05
CA SER A 6 1.31 -13.72 11.60
C SER A 6 1.73 -12.39 10.98
N SER A 7 2.98 -12.30 10.52
CA SER A 7 3.56 -11.17 9.80
C SER A 7 2.91 -11.06 8.41
N GLN A 8 1.60 -10.91 8.36
CA GLN A 8 0.77 -10.91 7.15
C GLN A 8 -0.19 -9.71 7.09
N ASP A 9 -0.11 -8.77 8.02
CA ASP A 9 -0.94 -7.57 7.98
C ASP A 9 -0.33 -6.57 6.99
N TYR A 10 -0.98 -6.42 5.84
CA TYR A 10 -0.70 -5.41 4.82
C TYR A 10 -2.03 -4.79 4.37
N HIS A 11 -1.96 -3.57 3.84
CA HIS A 11 -3.10 -2.90 3.20
C HIS A 11 -2.72 -2.53 1.77
N VAL A 12 -3.65 -2.67 0.84
CA VAL A 12 -3.43 -2.34 -0.58
C VAL A 12 -4.36 -1.21 -0.96
N ILE A 13 -3.77 -0.16 -1.52
CA ILE A 13 -4.48 0.98 -2.09
C ILE A 13 -4.01 1.18 -3.53
N LEU A 14 -4.83 1.79 -4.37
CA LEU A 14 -4.43 2.19 -5.71
C LEU A 14 -4.14 3.71 -5.70
N LEU A 15 -2.93 4.07 -6.10
CA LEU A 15 -2.54 5.46 -6.38
C LEU A 15 -2.72 5.73 -7.88
N HIS A 16 -3.53 6.73 -8.21
CA HIS A 16 -3.61 7.30 -9.55
C HIS A 16 -2.77 8.58 -9.60
N VAL A 17 -1.65 8.51 -10.31
CA VAL A 17 -0.80 9.67 -10.59
C VAL A 17 -1.36 10.39 -11.81
N SER A 18 -1.98 11.55 -11.58
CA SER A 18 -2.59 12.36 -12.64
C SER A 18 -1.54 13.27 -13.28
N SER A 19 -1.75 13.65 -14.55
CA SER A 19 -1.02 14.77 -15.16
C SER A 19 -1.54 16.14 -14.73
N GLU A 20 -2.66 16.17 -14.01
CA GLU A 20 -3.22 17.36 -13.38
C GLU A 20 -2.51 17.68 -12.05
N GLU A 21 -2.92 18.74 -11.36
CA GLU A 21 -2.28 19.23 -10.12
C GLU A 21 -2.48 18.31 -8.91
N GLN A 22 -3.33 17.28 -8.98
CA GLN A 22 -3.69 16.44 -7.83
C GLN A 22 -3.68 14.93 -8.15
N ASN A 23 -2.99 14.17 -7.29
CA ASN A 23 -3.03 12.71 -7.26
C ASN A 23 -4.21 12.19 -6.43
N PHE A 24 -4.65 10.96 -6.71
CA PHE A 24 -5.79 10.34 -6.02
C PHE A 24 -5.46 8.95 -5.46
N ILE A 25 -6.00 8.66 -4.28
CA ILE A 25 -5.98 7.34 -3.65
C ILE A 25 -7.37 6.70 -3.79
N TYR A 26 -7.38 5.45 -4.23
CA TYR A 26 -8.53 4.57 -4.24
C TYR A 26 -8.29 3.49 -3.18
N ASP A 27 -8.97 3.64 -2.06
CA ASP A 27 -8.99 2.68 -0.97
C ASP A 27 -10.44 2.24 -0.76
N LEU A 28 -10.73 0.95 -0.94
CA LEU A 28 -12.08 0.42 -0.81
C LEU A 28 -12.54 0.27 0.64
N ASP A 29 -11.60 0.31 1.60
CA ASP A 29 -11.88 0.12 3.03
C ASP A 29 -11.89 1.44 3.81
N THR A 30 -11.71 2.59 3.13
CA THR A 30 -11.69 3.90 3.79
C THR A 30 -13.09 4.46 4.05
N VAL A 31 -13.20 5.33 5.07
CA VAL A 31 -14.37 6.19 5.30
C VAL A 31 -14.22 7.59 4.68
N LEU A 32 -13.05 7.88 4.10
CA LEU A 32 -12.79 9.10 3.34
C LEU A 32 -13.51 9.06 1.97
N PRO A 33 -13.57 10.16 1.21
CA PRO A 33 -14.12 10.16 -0.15
C PRO A 33 -13.45 9.11 -1.05
N PHE A 34 -14.18 8.58 -2.03
CA PHE A 34 -13.68 7.63 -3.01
C PHE A 34 -13.92 8.13 -4.46
N PRO A 35 -12.86 8.47 -5.23
CA PRO A 35 -11.46 8.54 -4.80
C PRO A 35 -11.19 9.68 -3.80
N CYS A 36 -10.13 9.53 -3.02
CA CYS A 36 -9.67 10.54 -2.07
C CYS A 36 -8.51 11.35 -2.68
N PRO A 37 -8.51 12.69 -2.60
CA PRO A 37 -7.30 13.47 -2.90
C PRO A 37 -6.13 13.00 -2.06
N PHE A 38 -4.95 12.85 -2.68
CA PHE A 38 -3.76 12.28 -2.04
C PHE A 38 -3.39 12.99 -0.74
N ASP A 39 -3.39 14.32 -0.74
CA ASP A 39 -2.99 15.09 0.45
C ASP A 39 -3.97 14.90 1.61
N LYS A 40 -5.27 14.82 1.31
CA LYS A 40 -6.30 14.49 2.30
C LYS A 40 -6.10 13.08 2.86
N TYR A 41 -5.90 12.09 1.99
CA TYR A 41 -5.66 10.71 2.42
C TYR A 41 -4.40 10.59 3.27
N SER A 42 -3.33 11.27 2.86
CA SER A 42 -2.05 11.28 3.59
C SER A 42 -2.17 11.92 4.97
N ALA A 43 -2.89 13.04 5.08
CA ALA A 43 -3.08 13.70 6.36
C ALA A 43 -4.00 12.93 7.32
N GLU A 44 -5.07 12.31 6.82
CA GLU A 44 -6.13 11.75 7.67
C GLU A 44 -6.00 10.24 7.92
N ALA A 45 -5.60 9.48 6.89
CA ALA A 45 -5.49 8.01 6.95
C ALA A 45 -4.07 7.53 7.28
N PHE A 46 -3.04 8.06 6.61
CA PHE A 46 -1.67 7.77 7.03
C PHE A 46 -1.35 8.52 8.32
N ARG A 47 -1.38 9.85 8.35
CA ARG A 47 -0.78 10.63 9.47
C ARG A 47 0.72 10.37 9.60
N LEU A 48 1.43 11.20 10.34
CA LEU A 48 2.87 11.05 10.54
C LEU A 48 3.22 9.84 11.43
N ASP A 49 4.36 9.23 11.16
CA ASP A 49 4.93 8.12 11.95
C ASP A 49 5.61 8.59 13.25
N ASP A 50 5.78 9.90 13.46
CA ASP A 50 6.58 10.47 14.54
C ASP A 50 6.12 10.05 15.95
N ALA A 51 4.83 9.75 16.12
CA ALA A 51 4.26 9.28 17.38
C ALA A 51 4.33 7.75 17.56
N LEU A 52 4.76 7.00 16.55
CA LEU A 52 4.86 5.55 16.56
C LEU A 52 6.27 5.09 16.90
N HIS A 53 6.38 3.95 17.59
CA HIS A 53 7.67 3.28 17.78
C HIS A 53 8.25 2.87 16.41
N PRO A 54 9.58 2.94 16.18
CA PRO A 54 10.18 2.69 14.86
C PRO A 54 9.84 1.34 14.23
N GLU A 55 9.52 0.32 15.03
CA GLU A 55 9.09 -0.99 14.51
C GLU A 55 7.72 -0.95 13.82
N PHE A 56 6.89 0.06 14.11
CA PHE A 56 5.59 0.30 13.50
C PHE A 56 5.62 1.37 12.41
N HIS A 57 6.81 1.90 12.07
CA HIS A 57 6.94 2.83 10.96
C HIS A 57 6.54 2.16 9.65
N ARG A 58 5.65 2.82 8.93
CA ARG A 58 5.03 2.25 7.74
C ARG A 58 5.98 2.36 6.57
N LYS A 59 6.00 1.31 5.78
CA LYS A 59 6.71 1.23 4.51
C LYS A 59 5.72 0.97 3.40
N ILE A 60 5.98 1.57 2.25
CA ILE A 60 5.09 1.48 1.10
C ILE A 60 5.87 0.85 -0.03
N ARG A 61 5.39 -0.31 -0.51
CA ARG A 61 5.84 -0.86 -1.80
C ARG A 61 4.97 -0.29 -2.90
N MET A 62 5.55 0.53 -3.76
CA MET A 62 4.90 1.03 -4.96
C MET A 62 5.20 0.12 -6.14
N ILE A 63 4.13 -0.34 -6.80
CA ILE A 63 4.22 -1.17 -8.01
C ILE A 63 3.33 -0.54 -9.07
N ARG A 64 3.85 -0.39 -10.28
CA ARG A 64 3.02 0.06 -11.41
C ARG A 64 1.91 -0.95 -11.67
N ALA A 65 0.72 -0.45 -12.00
CA ALA A 65 -0.46 -1.27 -12.22
C ALA A 65 -0.26 -2.34 -13.32
N ASP A 66 0.42 -2.02 -14.40
CA ASP A 66 0.71 -2.97 -15.48
C ASP A 66 1.63 -4.11 -15.02
N LEU A 67 2.63 -3.79 -14.18
CA LEU A 67 3.51 -4.78 -13.59
C LEU A 67 2.78 -5.65 -12.56
N TYR A 68 1.92 -5.05 -11.72
CA TYR A 68 1.07 -5.77 -10.77
C TYR A 68 0.18 -6.79 -11.51
N LEU A 69 -0.56 -6.35 -12.53
CA LEU A 69 -1.42 -7.23 -13.33
C LEU A 69 -0.65 -8.35 -14.03
N LYS A 70 0.60 -8.09 -14.45
CA LYS A 70 1.44 -9.08 -15.12
C LYS A 70 2.01 -10.14 -14.17
N THR A 71 2.28 -9.79 -12.91
CA THR A 71 3.16 -10.58 -12.03
C THR A 71 2.49 -11.07 -10.75
N PHE A 72 1.41 -10.42 -10.29
CA PHE A 72 0.75 -10.80 -9.04
C PHE A 72 0.05 -12.16 -9.15
N ALA A 73 0.31 -13.03 -8.17
CA ALA A 73 -0.36 -14.32 -8.02
C ALA A 73 -0.67 -14.62 -6.55
N SER A 74 -1.88 -15.05 -6.27
CA SER A 74 -2.28 -15.53 -4.95
C SER A 74 -3.30 -16.66 -5.03
N ASP A 75 -2.90 -17.82 -4.51
CA ASP A 75 -3.76 -18.99 -4.31
C ASP A 75 -4.67 -18.85 -3.08
N ARG A 76 -4.57 -17.71 -2.36
CA ARG A 76 -5.32 -17.34 -1.15
C ARG A 76 -5.07 -18.28 0.04
N SER A 77 -4.04 -19.13 -0.02
CA SER A 77 -3.72 -20.09 1.06
C SER A 77 -3.52 -19.43 2.42
N HIS A 78 -2.95 -18.22 2.45
CA HIS A 78 -2.76 -17.41 3.66
C HIS A 78 -4.07 -17.07 4.40
N MET A 79 -5.22 -17.07 3.72
CA MET A 79 -6.53 -16.81 4.33
C MET A 79 -7.21 -18.05 4.91
N LYS A 80 -6.53 -19.20 4.93
CA LYS A 80 -7.00 -20.43 5.57
C LYS A 80 -6.34 -20.62 6.92
N ASP A 81 -7.09 -21.13 7.89
CA ASP A 81 -6.55 -21.54 9.19
C ASP A 81 -5.82 -22.90 9.09
N ALA A 82 -5.24 -23.36 10.20
CA ALA A 82 -4.55 -24.64 10.28
C ALA A 82 -5.41 -25.86 9.94
N ASN A 83 -6.74 -25.73 9.99
CA ASN A 83 -7.70 -26.78 9.62
C ASN A 83 -8.18 -26.63 8.16
N GLY A 84 -7.64 -25.67 7.40
CA GLY A 84 -8.02 -25.39 6.02
C GLY A 84 -9.33 -24.59 5.87
N LYS A 85 -9.89 -24.08 6.97
CA LYS A 85 -11.12 -23.27 6.95
C LYS A 85 -10.79 -21.82 6.62
N TRP A 86 -11.61 -21.20 5.77
CA TRP A 86 -11.49 -19.79 5.43
C TRP A 86 -11.71 -18.88 6.64
N GLN A 87 -10.77 -17.97 6.88
CA GLN A 87 -10.87 -16.93 7.90
C GLN A 87 -11.90 -15.85 7.51
N LYS A 88 -11.97 -15.53 6.21
CA LYS A 88 -13.01 -14.71 5.59
C LYS A 88 -13.46 -15.37 4.28
N PRO A 89 -14.73 -15.21 3.86
CA PRO A 89 -15.18 -15.76 2.57
C PRO A 89 -14.29 -15.25 1.43
N PRO A 90 -13.73 -16.15 0.60
CA PRO A 90 -12.91 -15.72 -0.52
C PRO A 90 -13.80 -15.10 -1.62
N PRO A 91 -13.22 -14.27 -2.50
CA PRO A 91 -13.93 -13.83 -3.69
C PRO A 91 -14.41 -15.00 -4.55
N SER A 92 -15.56 -14.84 -5.22
CA SER A 92 -16.22 -15.90 -6.01
C SER A 92 -15.51 -16.22 -7.32
N TYR A 93 -14.68 -15.31 -7.84
CA TYR A 93 -13.87 -15.56 -9.02
C TYR A 93 -12.66 -16.45 -8.70
N PRO A 94 -12.10 -17.18 -9.69
CA PRO A 94 -10.90 -18.01 -9.51
C PRO A 94 -9.71 -17.25 -8.91
N CYS A 95 -8.74 -17.97 -8.34
CA CYS A 95 -7.50 -17.35 -7.88
C CYS A 95 -6.80 -16.60 -9.02
N ILE A 96 -6.13 -15.50 -8.68
CA ILE A 96 -5.31 -14.77 -9.65
C ILE A 96 -3.99 -15.51 -9.71
N GLU A 97 -3.66 -16.04 -10.88
CA GLU A 97 -2.45 -16.81 -11.13
C GLU A 97 -1.79 -16.27 -12.41
N THR A 98 -0.47 -16.47 -12.52
CA THR A 98 0.29 -16.16 -13.73
C THR A 98 0.86 -17.45 -14.33
N ALA A 99 1.47 -17.37 -15.51
CA ALA A 99 2.20 -18.52 -16.06
C ALA A 99 3.38 -18.95 -15.17
N ASP A 100 3.97 -18.01 -14.42
CA ASP A 100 5.20 -18.21 -13.67
C ASP A 100 4.97 -18.54 -12.18
N SER A 101 3.81 -18.17 -11.62
CA SER A 101 3.50 -18.40 -10.19
C SER A 101 2.02 -18.50 -9.90
N LYS A 102 1.69 -19.29 -8.87
CA LYS A 102 0.37 -19.38 -8.24
C LYS A 102 0.28 -18.62 -6.91
N MET A 103 1.42 -18.34 -6.29
CA MET A 103 1.49 -17.68 -4.99
C MET A 103 2.85 -16.98 -4.86
N ASN A 104 2.83 -15.67 -4.91
CA ASN A 104 4.00 -14.82 -4.66
C ASN A 104 3.65 -13.61 -3.78
N LEU A 105 2.51 -13.65 -3.08
CA LEU A 105 2.03 -12.54 -2.25
C LEU A 105 3.08 -12.04 -1.25
N ASP A 106 3.87 -12.93 -0.64
CA ASP A 106 4.92 -12.55 0.31
C ASP A 106 5.96 -11.61 -0.32
N ASP A 107 6.21 -11.71 -1.64
CA ASP A 107 7.13 -10.81 -2.35
C ASP A 107 6.55 -9.40 -2.51
N PHE A 108 5.22 -9.27 -2.54
CA PHE A 108 4.49 -8.00 -2.56
C PHE A 108 4.38 -7.39 -1.16
N ILE A 109 4.23 -8.22 -0.12
CA ILE A 109 4.18 -7.78 1.29
C ILE A 109 5.57 -7.38 1.79
N SER A 110 6.61 -8.08 1.35
CA SER A 110 7.98 -7.83 1.78
C SER A 110 8.38 -6.38 1.52
N MET A 111 8.95 -5.74 2.54
CA MET A 111 9.51 -4.38 2.43
C MET A 111 11.03 -4.40 2.28
N ASN A 112 11.61 -5.56 1.92
CA ASN A 112 13.00 -5.66 1.50
C ASN A 112 13.11 -5.18 0.03
N PRO A 113 13.86 -4.11 -0.27
CA PRO A 113 13.96 -3.57 -1.63
C PRO A 113 14.64 -4.53 -2.62
N LYS A 114 15.28 -5.61 -2.14
CA LYS A 114 15.88 -6.65 -2.99
C LYS A 114 14.91 -7.77 -3.38
N VAL A 115 13.67 -7.73 -2.87
CA VAL A 115 12.64 -8.76 -3.08
C VAL A 115 11.50 -8.15 -3.91
N GLY A 116 10.88 -8.97 -4.76
CA GLY A 116 9.67 -8.63 -5.50
C GLY A 116 9.85 -7.55 -6.56
N TRP A 117 8.78 -6.81 -6.82
CA TRP A 117 8.68 -5.81 -7.88
C TRP A 117 8.47 -4.40 -7.34
N GLY A 118 8.80 -3.41 -8.16
CA GLY A 118 8.60 -2.01 -7.81
C GLY A 118 9.64 -1.48 -6.81
N SER A 119 9.28 -0.40 -6.12
CA SER A 119 10.17 0.32 -5.20
C SER A 119 9.57 0.38 -3.81
N VAL A 120 10.42 0.31 -2.78
CA VAL A 120 10.00 0.44 -1.38
C VAL A 120 10.38 1.84 -0.87
N PHE A 121 9.43 2.52 -0.27
CA PHE A 121 9.55 3.86 0.30
C PHE A 121 9.32 3.84 1.81
N SER A 122 9.94 4.78 2.52
CA SER A 122 9.39 5.22 3.81
C SER A 122 8.07 5.97 3.57
N LEU A 123 7.21 6.07 4.59
CA LEU A 123 6.01 6.88 4.46
C LEU A 123 6.33 8.34 4.10
N THR A 124 7.36 8.92 4.71
CA THR A 124 7.79 10.29 4.45
C THR A 124 8.21 10.50 2.99
N ASP A 125 9.04 9.59 2.44
CA ASP A 125 9.48 9.70 1.05
C ASP A 125 8.31 9.53 0.08
N PHE A 126 7.37 8.64 0.40
CA PHE A 126 6.16 8.46 -0.41
C PHE A 126 5.29 9.71 -0.43
N VAL A 127 5.03 10.32 0.74
CA VAL A 127 4.25 11.57 0.82
C VAL A 127 4.96 12.72 0.12
N HIS A 128 6.28 12.85 0.30
CA HIS A 128 7.06 13.89 -0.38
C HIS A 128 7.06 13.74 -1.91
N GLN A 129 7.10 12.50 -2.41
CA GLN A 129 7.17 12.23 -3.85
C GLN A 129 5.82 12.41 -4.57
N PHE A 130 4.70 12.16 -3.89
CA PHE A 130 3.36 12.10 -4.51
C PHE A 130 2.34 13.10 -3.95
N GLY A 131 2.70 13.84 -2.91
CA GLY A 131 1.92 14.97 -2.41
C GLY A 131 1.89 16.14 -3.38
N GLY A 132 0.89 16.98 -3.25
CA GLY A 132 0.86 18.26 -3.96
C GLY A 132 2.06 19.11 -3.57
N GLN A 133 2.69 19.76 -4.56
CA GLN A 133 3.59 20.89 -4.29
C GLN A 133 2.70 22.02 -3.78
N THR A 134 2.38 22.05 -2.49
CA THR A 134 2.04 23.32 -1.88
C THR A 134 3.32 24.14 -1.96
N GLU A 135 3.44 25.01 -2.98
CA GLU A 135 4.37 26.11 -2.88
C GLU A 135 4.07 26.79 -1.55
N HIS A 136 4.97 26.62 -0.59
CA HIS A 136 5.05 27.52 0.54
C HIS A 136 5.49 28.87 -0.02
N SER A 137 4.56 29.59 -0.65
CA SER A 137 4.64 31.03 -0.80
C SER A 137 4.46 31.64 0.59
N TYR A 138 5.47 31.51 1.44
CA TYR A 138 5.74 32.56 2.40
C TYR A 138 6.19 33.75 1.58
N SER A 139 5.22 34.55 1.14
CA SER A 139 5.47 35.92 0.73
C SER A 139 6.29 36.57 1.84
N LEU A 140 7.55 36.83 1.55
CA LEU A 140 8.28 37.95 2.13
C LEU A 140 7.57 39.22 1.63
N GLU A 141 6.41 39.53 2.20
CA GLU A 141 5.85 40.88 2.17
C GLU A 141 6.12 41.48 3.55
N GLY A 142 7.01 42.48 3.52
CA GLY A 142 7.76 42.88 4.69
C GLY A 142 7.07 43.85 5.64
N GLN A 143 7.74 44.02 6.77
CA GLN A 143 8.16 45.31 7.34
C GLN A 143 9.27 45.05 8.36
#